data_AF-A0A1H7VIT6-F1
#
_entry.id   AF-A0A1H7VIT6-F1
#
_cell.length_a   1.000
_cell.length_b   1.000
_cell.length_c   1.000
_cell.angle_alpha   90.00
_cell.angle_beta   90.00
_cell.angle_gamma   90.00
#
_symmetry.space_group_name_H-M   'P 1'
#
loop_
_entity.id
_entity.type
_entity.pdbx_description
1 polymer ?
#
loop_
_entity_poly.entity_id
_entity_poly.type
_entity_poly.pdbx_seq_one_letter_code
_entity_poly.pdbx_strand_id
1 'polypeptide(L)'
;MLSNNLAERGIKSLVMGRKNLLFSKSFEGAHAVATILSLVETAKSNGLHPRKYLDYLLTYLPNRQNTPLEAYLPWNPKVQVECR
;
A
#
# COMPACT_ATOMS: atom_id res chain seq x y z
N MET A 1 23.61 -20.17 -2.03
CA MET A 1 23.12 -19.24 -3.07
C MET A 1 21.61 -19.32 -3.15
N LEU A 2 20.85 -18.58 -2.33
CA LEU A 2 19.38 -18.61 -2.41
C LEU A 2 18.76 -17.25 -2.09
N SER A 3 19.31 -16.18 -2.67
CA SER A 3 18.76 -14.82 -2.53
C SER A 3 18.23 -14.26 -3.85
N ASN A 4 18.52 -14.91 -4.98
CA ASN A 4 18.18 -14.39 -6.30
C ASN A 4 16.68 -14.54 -6.63
N ASN A 5 16.07 -15.66 -6.23
CA ASN A 5 14.68 -15.96 -6.60
C ASN A 5 13.65 -15.06 -5.86
N LEU A 6 13.99 -14.55 -4.67
CA LEU A 6 13.13 -13.63 -3.92
C LEU A 6 13.27 -12.19 -4.42
N ALA A 7 14.50 -11.74 -4.68
CA ALA A 7 14.78 -10.44 -5.30
C ALA A 7 14.18 -10.36 -6.71
N GLU A 8 14.33 -11.40 -7.54
CA GLU A 8 13.72 -11.45 -8.87
C GLU A 8 12.18 -11.46 -8.82
N ARG A 9 11.56 -12.13 -7.84
CA ARG A 9 10.09 -12.08 -7.67
C ARG A 9 9.61 -10.68 -7.23
N GLY A 10 10.34 -10.02 -6.32
CA GLY A 10 10.06 -8.64 -5.93
C GLY A 10 10.18 -7.68 -7.12
N ILE A 11 11.24 -7.81 -7.92
CA ILE A 11 11.46 -7.02 -9.12
C ILE A 11 10.39 -7.32 -10.18
N LYS A 12 9.99 -8.57 -10.39
CA LYS A 12 8.90 -8.92 -11.32
C LYS A 12 7.54 -8.37 -10.89
N SER A 13 7.23 -8.36 -9.59
CA SER A 13 6.03 -7.69 -9.06
C SER A 13 6.08 -6.18 -9.27
N LEU A 14 7.25 -5.56 -9.07
CA LEU A 14 7.46 -4.14 -9.35
C LEU A 14 7.35 -3.83 -10.85
N VAL A 15 7.88 -4.70 -11.72
CA VAL A 15 7.89 -4.52 -13.18
C VAL A 15 6.52 -4.78 -13.81
N MET A 16 5.73 -5.74 -13.31
CA MET A 16 4.33 -5.86 -13.71
C MET A 16 3.49 -4.66 -13.24
N GLY A 17 3.76 -4.14 -12.03
CA GLY A 17 3.21 -2.85 -11.60
C GLY A 17 3.61 -1.72 -12.54
N ARG A 18 4.90 -1.63 -12.93
CA ARG A 18 5.41 -0.60 -13.85
C ARG A 18 4.67 -0.52 -15.17
N LYS A 19 4.17 -1.64 -15.72
CA LYS A 19 3.44 -1.61 -17.00
C LYS A 19 2.09 -0.89 -16.92
N ASN A 20 1.47 -0.84 -15.73
CA ASN A 20 0.26 -0.05 -15.48
C ASN A 20 0.58 1.38 -15.00
N LEU A 21 1.81 1.62 -14.54
CA LEU A 21 2.28 2.90 -13.99
C LEU A 21 2.98 3.81 -15.01
N LEU A 22 3.56 3.25 -16.08
CA LEU A 22 4.27 3.99 -17.14
C LEU A 22 3.37 4.86 -18.02
N PHE A 23 2.03 4.79 -17.86
CA PHE A 23 1.08 5.62 -18.59
C PHE A 23 0.64 6.89 -17.85
N SER A 24 1.21 7.18 -16.69
CA SER A 24 0.97 8.47 -16.03
C SER A 24 1.95 9.52 -16.58
N LYS A 25 1.55 10.21 -17.65
CA LYS A 25 2.31 11.30 -18.27
C LYS A 25 2.31 12.62 -17.47
N SER A 26 1.74 12.66 -16.25
CA SER A 26 1.70 13.86 -15.40
C SER A 26 2.41 13.64 -14.07
N PHE A 27 3.07 14.71 -13.59
CA PHE A 27 3.73 14.77 -12.28
C PHE A 27 2.78 14.29 -11.16
N GLU A 28 1.53 14.72 -11.22
CA GLU A 28 0.49 14.37 -10.24
C GLU A 28 0.22 12.88 -10.14
N GLY A 29 0.20 12.16 -11.26
CA GLY A 29 -0.05 10.73 -11.22
C GLY A 29 1.20 9.92 -10.84
N ALA A 30 2.41 10.42 -11.09
CA ALA A 30 3.62 9.85 -10.48
C ALA A 30 3.59 9.98 -8.94
N HIS A 31 3.12 11.11 -8.41
CA HIS A 31 2.92 11.32 -6.98
C HIS A 31 1.85 10.38 -6.38
N ALA A 32 0.69 10.26 -7.02
CA ALA A 32 -0.37 9.36 -6.56
C ALA A 32 0.12 7.90 -6.48
N VAL A 33 0.88 7.47 -7.48
CA VAL A 33 1.47 6.14 -7.55
C VAL A 33 2.49 5.90 -6.45
N ALA A 34 3.40 6.86 -6.22
CA ALA A 34 4.38 6.77 -5.15
C ALA A 34 3.71 6.63 -3.78
N THR A 35 2.62 7.37 -3.54
CA THR A 35 1.81 7.26 -2.32
C THR A 35 1.18 5.87 -2.18
N ILE A 36 0.52 5.35 -3.22
CA ILE A 36 -0.11 4.01 -3.17
C ILE A 36 0.93 2.92 -2.92
N LEU A 37 2.08 2.97 -3.60
CA LEU A 37 3.15 2.00 -3.39
C LEU A 37 3.70 2.07 -1.96
N SER A 38 3.88 3.27 -1.42
CA SER A 38 4.32 3.46 -0.04
C SER A 38 3.32 2.87 0.96
N LEU A 39 2.02 3.04 0.75
CA LEU A 39 0.96 2.43 1.58
C LEU A 39 0.96 0.90 1.47
N VAL A 40 1.13 0.35 0.27
CA VAL A 40 1.22 -1.09 0.04
C VAL A 40 2.42 -1.70 0.76
N GLU A 41 3.60 -1.09 0.65
CA GLU A 41 4.80 -1.58 1.34
C GLU A 41 4.69 -1.44 2.86
N THR A 42 4.05 -0.37 3.35
CA THR A 42 3.75 -0.20 4.78
C THR A 42 2.81 -1.31 5.27
N ALA A 43 1.74 -1.63 4.52
CA ALA A 43 0.82 -2.71 4.86
C ALA A 43 1.52 -4.06 4.95
N LYS A 44 2.34 -4.40 3.94
CA LYS A 44 3.12 -5.66 3.92
C LYS A 44 4.08 -5.75 5.11
N SER A 45 4.78 -4.64 5.41
CA SER A 45 5.74 -4.58 6.51
C SER A 45 5.07 -4.78 7.88
N ASN A 46 3.77 -4.46 7.99
CA ASN A 46 2.95 -4.67 9.18
C ASN A 46 2.15 -5.99 9.16
N GLY A 47 2.38 -6.85 8.16
CA GLY A 47 1.70 -8.14 8.02
C GLY A 47 0.23 -8.05 7.59
N LEU A 48 -0.19 -6.94 6.99
CA LEU A 48 -1.55 -6.72 6.51
C LEU A 48 -1.70 -7.08 5.04
N HIS A 49 -2.91 -7.46 4.63
CA HIS A 49 -3.28 -7.57 3.23
C HIS A 49 -3.35 -6.18 2.59
N PRO A 50 -2.49 -5.86 1.60
CA PRO A 50 -2.39 -4.49 1.08
C PRO A 50 -3.68 -3.98 0.45
N ARG A 51 -4.45 -4.86 -0.21
CA ARG A 51 -5.72 -4.48 -0.81
C ARG A 51 -6.77 -4.12 0.25
N LYS A 52 -6.92 -4.96 1.28
CA LYS A 52 -7.84 -4.69 2.40
C LYS A 52 -7.46 -3.40 3.12
N TYR A 53 -6.17 -3.16 3.33
CA TYR A 53 -5.70 -1.95 3.98
C TYR A 53 -6.00 -0.69 3.15
N LEU A 54 -5.79 -0.74 1.83
CA LEU A 54 -6.17 0.38 0.96
C LEU A 54 -7.68 0.62 0.93
N ASP A 55 -8.49 -0.43 0.82
CA ASP A 55 -9.96 -0.33 0.84
C ASP A 55 -10.44 0.26 2.18
N TYR A 56 -9.86 -0.18 3.29
CA TYR A 56 -10.11 0.37 4.62
C TYR A 56 -9.78 1.86 4.67
N LEU A 57 -8.57 2.26 4.26
CA LEU A 57 -8.19 3.67 4.24
C LEU A 57 -9.15 4.49 3.37
N LEU A 58 -9.42 4.08 2.14
CA LEU A 58 -10.30 4.82 1.22
C LEU A 58 -11.75 4.88 1.69
N THR A 59 -12.21 3.93 2.51
CA THR A 59 -13.56 3.92 3.08
C THR A 59 -13.66 4.79 4.32
N TYR A 60 -12.70 4.70 5.23
CA TYR A 60 -12.82 5.32 6.56
C TYR A 60 -12.12 6.68 6.70
N LEU A 61 -11.07 6.98 5.92
CA LEU A 61 -10.42 8.31 5.93
C LEU A 61 -11.34 9.44 5.44
N PRO A 62 -12.04 9.34 4.30
CA PRO A 62 -12.88 10.45 3.83
C PRO A 62 -14.07 10.69 4.75
N ASN A 63 -14.51 9.66 5.48
CA ASN A 63 -15.60 9.72 6.44
C ASN A 63 -15.13 10.05 7.88
N ARG A 64 -13.85 10.42 8.07
CA ARG A 64 -13.33 10.78 9.39
C ARG A 64 -13.86 12.16 9.79
N GLN A 65 -14.51 12.25 10.94
CA GLN A 65 -14.97 13.53 11.49
C GLN A 65 -13.95 14.11 12.47
N ASN A 66 -13.61 13.35 13.53
CA ASN A 66 -12.70 13.80 14.58
C ASN A 66 -11.76 12.68 15.07
N THR A 67 -11.65 11.60 14.31
CA THR A 67 -10.78 10.48 14.63
C THR A 67 -9.33 10.82 14.26
N PRO A 68 -8.37 10.63 15.19
CA PRO A 68 -6.96 10.88 14.92
C PRO A 68 -6.47 9.94 13.82
N LEU A 69 -5.49 10.40 13.04
CA LEU A 69 -4.93 9.61 11.94
C LEU A 69 -4.31 8.30 12.45
N GLU A 70 -3.78 8.32 13.67
CA GLU A 70 -3.25 7.16 14.41
C GLU A 70 -4.24 6.00 14.54
N ALA A 71 -5.54 6.27 14.46
CA ALA A 71 -6.57 5.23 14.48
C ALA A 71 -6.54 4.34 13.21
N TYR A 72 -6.02 4.87 12.10
CA TYR A 72 -6.00 4.23 10.78
C TYR A 72 -4.62 3.67 10.40
N LEU A 73 -3.62 3.89 11.26
CA LEU A 73 -2.26 3.43 11.02
C LEU A 73 -2.17 1.90 11.14
N PRO A 74 -1.26 1.27 10.39
CA PRO A 74 -1.26 -0.18 10.20
C PRO A 74 -0.81 -0.96 11.44
N TRP A 75 -0.21 -0.30 12.43
CA TRP A 75 0.09 -0.86 13.75
C TRP A 75 -1.09 -0.80 14.72
N ASN A 76 -2.21 -0.17 14.36
CA ASN A 76 -3.39 -0.12 15.22
C ASN A 76 -4.04 -1.52 15.31
N PRO A 77 -4.38 -2.01 16.52
CA PRO A 77 -4.98 -3.32 16.68
C PRO A 77 -6.31 -3.51 15.93
N LYS A 78 -7.13 -2.45 15.79
CA LYS A 78 -8.38 -2.53 15.01
C LYS A 78 -8.11 -2.78 13.53
N VAL A 79 -7.15 -2.04 12.98
CA VAL A 79 -6.71 -2.17 11.59
C VAL A 79 -6.10 -3.55 11.35
N GLN A 80 -5.29 -4.05 12.29
CA GLN A 80 -4.71 -5.39 12.24
C GLN A 80 -5.76 -6.49 12.18
N VAL A 81 -6.85 -6.38 12.94
CA VAL A 81 -7.93 -7.37 12.94
C VAL A 81 -8.71 -7.34 11.62
N GLU A 82 -9.02 -6.16 11.10
CA GLU A 82 -9.82 -6.05 9.86
C GLU A 82 -9.02 -6.33 8.58
N CYS A 83 -7.73 -5.97 8.56
CA CYS A 83 -6.91 -5.99 7.36
C CYS A 83 -5.89 -7.15 7.30
N ARG A 84 -5.84 -8.04 8.31
CA ARG A 84 -5.08 -9.30 8.22
C ARG A 84 -5.68 -10.32 7.27
#